data_AF-A0A939P1F2-F1
#
_entry.id   AF-A0A939P1F2-F1
#
_cell.length_a   1.000
_cell.length_b   1.000
_cell.length_c   1.000
_cell.angle_alpha   90.00
_cell.angle_beta   90.00
_cell.angle_gamma   90.00
#
_symmetry.space_group_name_H-M   'P 1'
#
loop_
_entity.id
_entity.type
_entity.pdbx_description
1 polymer ?
#
loop_
_entity_poly.entity_id
_entity_poly.type
_entity_poly.pdbx_seq_one_letter_code
_entity_poly.pdbx_strand_id
1 'polypeptide(L)' 'MQIQLDHYTAQKLTDLRIDTSAVVREDDVGYINQLLGSRADKATMKAEIMKLL' A
#
# COMPACT_ATOMS: atom_id res chain seq x y z
N MET A 1 -4.84 13.78 9.04
CA MET A 1 -4.08 12.91 9.95
C MET A 1 -3.21 12.04 9.06
N GLN A 2 -1.88 12.13 9.18
CA GLN A 2 -0.98 11.33 8.35
C GLN A 2 -0.73 10.00 9.06
N ILE A 3 -0.87 8.91 8.32
CA ILE A 3 -0.67 7.57 8.87
C ILE A 3 0.79 7.20 8.77
N GLN A 4 1.32 6.64 9.85
CA GLN A 4 2.67 6.15 9.89
C GLN A 4 2.71 4.71 9.38
N LEU A 5 3.23 4.54 8.17
CA LEU A 5 3.49 3.23 7.59
C LEU A 5 4.80 2.67 8.15
N ASP A 6 4.87 1.35 8.33
CA ASP A 6 6.13 0.69 8.63
C ASP A 6 7.07 0.75 7.41
N HIS A 7 8.38 0.55 7.67
CA HIS A 7 9.41 0.69 6.64
C HIS A 7 9.20 -0.27 5.45
N TYR A 8 8.77 -1.50 5.70
CA TYR A 8 8.56 -2.49 4.64
C TYR A 8 7.41 -2.06 3.72
N THR A 9 6.28 -1.66 4.30
CA THR A 9 5.10 -1.20 3.57
C THR A 9 5.38 0.05 2.76
N ALA A 10 6.04 1.05 3.36
CA ALA A 10 6.42 2.28 2.67
C ALA A 10 7.37 2.01 1.49
N GLN A 11 8.36 1.14 1.66
CA GLN A 11 9.28 0.76 0.59
C GLN A 11 8.55 0.06 -0.56
N LYS A 12 7.66 -0.88 -0.26
CA LYS A 12 6.90 -1.61 -1.28
C LYS A 12 5.95 -0.71 -2.07
N LEU A 13 5.27 0.23 -1.41
CA LEU A 13 4.45 1.23 -2.10
C LEU A 13 5.29 2.11 -3.04
N THR A 14 6.48 2.51 -2.58
CA THR A 14 7.44 3.26 -3.40
C THR A 14 7.89 2.45 -4.62
N ASP A 15 8.19 1.15 -4.45
CA ASP A 15 8.55 0.24 -5.55
C ASP A 15 7.42 0.09 -6.59
N LEU A 16 6.16 0.21 -6.15
CA LEU A 16 4.97 0.22 -7.00
C LEU A 16 4.67 1.60 -7.61
N ARG A 17 5.48 2.62 -7.29
CA ARG A 17 5.27 4.03 -7.64
C ARG A 17 3.91 4.54 -7.16
N ILE A 18 3.62 4.27 -5.88
CA ILE A 18 2.47 4.76 -5.15
C ILE A 18 2.98 5.74 -4.11
N ASP A 19 2.36 6.92 -4.06
CA ASP A 19 2.67 7.92 -3.05
C ASP A 19 2.14 7.44 -1.69
N THR A 20 3.04 7.26 -0.72
CA THR A 20 2.69 6.81 0.62
C THR A 20 1.83 7.82 1.38
N SER A 21 1.87 9.10 0.99
CA SER A 21 1.04 10.15 1.58
C SER A 21 -0.44 10.03 1.21
N ALA A 22 -0.76 9.25 0.17
CA ALA A 22 -2.14 8.97 -0.23
C ALA A 22 -2.84 7.98 0.72
N VAL A 23 -2.09 7.25 1.57
CA VAL A 23 -2.68 6.37 2.58
C VAL A 23 -3.13 7.20 3.79
N VAL A 24 -4.43 7.46 3.88
CA VAL A 24 -5.01 8.37 4.90
C VAL A 24 -5.92 7.68 5.92
N ARG A 25 -6.25 6.38 5.74
CA ARG A 25 -7.07 5.59 6.68
C ARG A 25 -6.32 4.38 7.23
N GLU A 26 -6.42 4.16 8.54
CA GLU A 26 -5.68 3.07 9.21
C GLU A 26 -6.17 1.69 8.77
N ASP A 27 -7.47 1.58 8.47
CA ASP A 27 -8.09 0.36 7.97
C ASP A 27 -7.50 -0.08 6.61
N ASP A 28 -7.08 0.88 5.77
CA ASP A 28 -6.48 0.57 4.46
C ASP A 28 -5.09 -0.04 4.62
N VAL A 29 -4.34 0.33 5.67
CA VAL A 29 -2.99 -0.20 5.93
C VAL A 29 -3.02 -1.71 6.10
N GLY A 30 -4.02 -2.24 6.83
CA GLY A 30 -4.17 -3.68 7.04
C GLY A 30 -4.34 -4.44 5.73
N TYR A 31 -5.19 -3.94 4.84
CA TYR A 31 -5.42 -4.55 3.54
C TYR A 31 -4.21 -4.40 2.60
N ILE A 32 -3.58 -3.22 2.58
CA ILE A 32 -2.35 -2.97 1.82
C ILE A 32 -1.27 -3.99 2.25
N ASN A 33 -1.08 -4.21 3.56
CA ASN A 33 -0.08 -5.14 4.07
C ASN A 33 -0.37 -6.60 3.66
N GLN A 34 -1.64 -7.02 3.70
CA GLN A 34 -2.05 -8.34 3.22
C GLN A 34 -1.75 -8.52 1.73
N LEU A 35 -2.07 -7.50 0.93
CA LEU A 35 -1.86 -7.55 -0.52
C LEU A 35 -0.36 -7.54 -0.88
N LEU A 36 0.45 -6.74 -0.19
CA LEU A 36 1.90 -6.70 -0.36
C LEU A 36 2.61 -7.99 0.09
N GLY A 37 2.00 -8.74 1.00
CA GLY A 37 2.43 -10.09 1.39
C GLY A 37 1.90 -11.21 0.49
N SER A 38 1.01 -10.89 -0.45
CA SER A 38 0.40 -11.88 -1.35
C SER A 38 1.34 -12.27 -2.51
N ARG A 39 0.97 -13.32 -3.24
CA ARG A 39 1.66 -13.75 -4.48
C ARG A 39 1.15 -13.03 -5.73
N ALA A 40 0.30 -12.01 -5.59
CA ALA A 40 -0.17 -11.23 -6.74
C ALA A 40 1.01 -10.57 -7.47
N ASP A 41 0.88 -10.33 -8.76
CA ASP A 41 1.87 -9.58 -9.51
C ASP A 41 1.81 -8.09 -9.17
N LYS A 42 2.87 -7.34 -9.50
CA LYS A 42 2.99 -5.91 -9.16
C LYS A 42 1.88 -5.06 -9.79
N ALA A 43 1.38 -5.39 -10.98
CA ALA A 43 0.35 -4.61 -11.65
C ALA A 43 -1.00 -4.80 -10.94
N THR A 44 -1.33 -6.04 -10.59
CA THR A 44 -2.52 -6.36 -9.78
C THR A 44 -2.43 -5.70 -8.40
N MET A 45 -1.29 -5.83 -7.71
CA MET A 45 -1.10 -5.17 -6.41
C MET A 45 -1.33 -3.67 -6.49
N LYS A 46 -0.73 -3.01 -7.49
CA LYS A 46 -0.88 -1.57 -7.70
C LYS A 46 -2.33 -1.18 -7.97
N ALA A 47 -3.02 -1.92 -8.83
CA ALA A 47 -4.40 -1.63 -9.20
C ALA A 47 -5.34 -1.72 -7.98
N GLU A 48 -5.19 -2.74 -7.14
CA GLU A 48 -6.00 -2.90 -5.93
C GLU A 48 -5.69 -1.84 -4.89
N ILE A 49 -4.41 -1.51 -4.65
CA ILE A 49 -4.04 -0.46 -3.69
C ILE A 49 -4.60 0.89 -4.14
N MET A 50 -4.52 1.22 -5.44
CA MET A 50 -5.07 2.46 -5.99
C MET A 50 -6.60 2.60 -5.83
N LYS A 51 -7.33 1.53 -5.53
CA LYS A 51 -8.77 1.61 -5.22
C LYS A 51 -9.04 2.07 -3.77
N LEU A 52 -8.02 2.03 -2.91
CA LEU A 52 -8.13 2.32 -1.48
C LEU A 52 -7.67 3.74 -1.13
N LEU A 53 -6.77 4.30 -1.94
CA LEU A 53 -6.24 5.66 -1.83
C LEU A 53 -7.26 6.69 -2.34
#